data_AF-A0A2E3XG04-F1
#
_entry.id   AF-A0A2E3XG04-F1
#
_cell.length_a   1.000
_cell.length_b   1.000
_cell.length_c   1.000
_cell.angle_alpha   90.00
_cell.angle_beta   90.00
_cell.angle_gamma   90.00
#
_symmetry.space_group_name_H-M   'P 1'
#
loop_
_entity.id
_entity.type
_entity.pdbx_description
1 polymer ?
#
loop_
_entity_poly.entity_id
_entity_poly.type
_entity_poly.pdbx_seq_one_letter_code
_entity_poly.pdbx_strand_id
1 'polypeptide(L)'
;MRIMMLCMIRWILTGLFVLFSAASVGLFVYAILLFGLWWPSLLGVNRDIGLVLAAITMLPFLIVFVNLKWSRLLSKLIIIFTILIQPLNKAIDELSCRN
;
A
#
# COMPACT_ATOMS: atom_id res chain seq x y z
N MET A 1 -13.88 -30.10 6.62
CA MET A 1 -13.74 -29.42 5.31
C MET A 1 -14.14 -27.95 5.33
N ARG A 2 -15.31 -27.56 5.86
CA ARG A 2 -15.76 -26.14 5.89
C ARG A 2 -14.78 -25.16 6.57
N ILE A 3 -14.17 -25.56 7.70
CA ILE A 3 -13.16 -24.75 8.40
C ILE A 3 -11.93 -24.48 7.53
N MET A 4 -11.44 -25.50 6.81
CA MET A 4 -10.28 -25.37 5.92
C MET A 4 -10.55 -24.41 4.76
N MET A 5 -11.77 -24.40 4.22
CA MET A 5 -12.21 -23.47 3.18
C MET A 5 -12.27 -22.02 3.71
N LEU A 6 -12.80 -21.80 4.92
CA LEU A 6 -12.83 -20.48 5.55
C LEU A 6 -11.42 -19.96 5.87
N CYS A 7 -10.52 -20.82 6.34
CA CYS A 7 -9.11 -20.50 6.53
C CYS A 7 -8.43 -20.10 5.21
N MET A 8 -8.66 -20.84 4.11
CA MET A 8 -8.15 -20.46 2.78
C MET A 8 -8.66 -19.09 2.34
N ILE A 9 -9.96 -18.82 2.51
CA ILE A 9 -10.54 -17.51 2.19
C ILE A 9 -9.86 -16.40 3.00
N ARG A 10 -9.59 -16.60 4.29
CA ARG A 10 -8.87 -15.63 5.14
C ARG A 10 -7.47 -15.32 4.60
N TRP A 11 -6.72 -16.36 4.23
CA TRP A 11 -5.38 -16.20 3.67
C TRP A 11 -5.39 -15.49 2.32
N ILE A 12 -6.34 -15.83 1.44
CA ILE A 12 -6.50 -15.16 0.15
C ILE A 12 -6.84 -13.68 0.35
N LEU A 13 -7.79 -13.36 1.22
CA LEU A 13 -8.16 -11.96 1.52
C LEU A 13 -6.97 -11.16 2.07
N THR A 14 -6.20 -11.77 2.97
CA THR A 14 -5.02 -11.13 3.58
C THR A 14 -3.93 -10.90 2.54
N GLY A 15 -3.67 -11.90 1.70
CA GLY A 15 -2.72 -11.77 0.59
C GLY A 15 -3.11 -10.69 -0.41
N LEU A 16 -4.39 -10.65 -0.80
CA LEU A 16 -4.94 -9.60 -1.67
C LEU A 16 -4.79 -8.22 -1.05
N PHE A 17 -5.08 -8.08 0.24
CA PHE A 17 -4.95 -6.81 0.94
C PHE A 17 -3.50 -6.30 0.98
N VAL A 18 -2.55 -7.19 1.30
CA VAL A 18 -1.12 -6.85 1.28
C VAL A 18 -0.67 -6.48 -0.12
N LEU A 19 -1.09 -7.24 -1.13
CA LEU A 19 -0.78 -6.97 -2.54
C LEU A 19 -1.31 -5.60 -2.98
N PHE A 20 -2.56 -5.28 -2.67
CA PHE A 20 -3.15 -3.98 -2.99
C PHE A 20 -2.44 -2.85 -2.26
N SER A 21 -2.14 -3.01 -0.98
CA SER A 21 -1.42 -1.97 -0.22
C SER A 21 -0.02 -1.73 -0.79
N ALA A 22 0.71 -2.79 -1.15
CA ALA A 22 2.03 -2.68 -1.77
C ALA A 22 1.95 -2.04 -3.15
N ALA A 23 0.98 -2.47 -3.98
CA ALA A 23 0.75 -1.91 -5.30
C ALA A 23 0.41 -0.41 -5.22
N SER A 24 -0.46 0.01 -4.30
CA SER A 24 -0.79 1.43 -4.11
C SER A 24 0.43 2.27 -3.73
N VAL A 25 1.29 1.78 -2.82
CA VAL A 25 2.53 2.48 -2.47
C VAL A 25 3.47 2.55 -3.67
N GLY A 26 3.65 1.46 -4.41
CA GLY A 26 4.47 1.42 -5.61
C GLY A 26 3.97 2.38 -6.71
N LEU A 27 2.66 2.45 -6.92
CA LEU A 27 2.02 3.36 -7.88
C LEU A 27 2.24 4.82 -7.48
N PHE A 28 2.18 5.11 -6.17
CA PHE A 28 2.44 6.45 -5.64
C PHE A 28 3.90 6.87 -5.88
N VAL A 29 4.86 5.99 -5.59
CA VAL A 29 6.30 6.22 -5.86
C VAL A 29 6.55 6.39 -7.36
N TYR A 30 5.93 5.54 -8.19
CA TYR A 30 6.03 5.65 -9.65
C TYR A 30 5.49 6.97 -10.18
N ALA A 31 4.35 7.45 -9.67
CA ALA A 31 3.78 8.73 -10.07
C ALA A 31 4.71 9.91 -9.73
N ILE A 32 5.35 9.87 -8.56
CA ILE A 32 6.34 10.88 -8.15
C ILE A 32 7.57 10.84 -9.06
N LEU A 33 8.07 9.64 -9.37
CA LEU A 33 9.16 9.44 -10.33
C LEU A 33 8.85 10.01 -11.69
N LEU A 34 7.68 9.65 -12.24
CA LEU A 34 7.23 10.13 -13.52
C LEU A 34 7.10 11.65 -13.51
N PHE A 35 6.53 12.24 -12.46
CA PHE A 35 6.41 13.68 -12.33
C PHE A 35 7.78 14.37 -12.27
N GLY A 36 8.71 13.86 -11.45
CA GLY A 36 10.06 14.39 -11.31
C GLY A 36 10.86 14.37 -12.61
N LEU A 37 10.67 13.34 -13.45
CA LEU A 37 11.31 13.21 -14.76
C LEU A 37 10.58 13.98 -15.88
N TRP A 38 9.27 14.13 -15.78
CA TRP A 38 8.45 14.72 -16.83
C TRP A 38 8.49 16.25 -16.83
N TRP A 39 8.39 16.91 -15.68
CA TRP A 39 8.33 18.36 -15.61
C TRP A 39 9.58 19.11 -16.15
N PRO A 40 10.84 18.62 -15.98
CA PRO A 40 12.02 19.29 -16.54
C PRO A 40 12.05 19.20 -18.07
N SER A 41 11.43 18.15 -18.65
CA SER A 41 11.30 18.00 -20.09
C SER A 41 10.41 19.07 -20.71
N LEU A 42 9.43 19.61 -19.98
CA LEU A 42 8.58 20.71 -20.46
C LEU A 42 9.34 22.04 -20.56
N LEU A 43 10.41 22.19 -19.77
CA LEU A 43 11.23 23.40 -19.74
C LEU A 43 12.41 23.36 -20.73
N GLY A 44 12.51 22.31 -21.57
CA GLY A 44 13.61 22.15 -22.52
C GLY A 44 14.98 22.01 -21.86
N VAL A 45 15.02 21.56 -20.61
CA VAL A 45 16.24 21.46 -19.81
C VAL A 45 17.07 20.25 -20.25
N ASN A 46 18.39 20.43 -20.40
CA ASN A 46 19.33 19.36 -20.71
C ASN A 46 19.20 18.17 -19.75
N ARG A 47 19.41 16.95 -20.26
CA ARG A 47 19.18 15.68 -19.55
C ARG A 47 19.86 15.61 -18.17
N ASP A 48 21.09 16.11 -18.07
CA ASP A 48 21.87 16.11 -16.82
C ASP A 48 21.31 17.07 -15.77
N ILE A 49 20.89 18.26 -16.20
CA ILE A 49 20.27 19.28 -15.32
C ILE A 49 18.85 18.83 -14.94
N GLY A 50 18.15 18.15 -15.84
CA GLY A 50 16.84 17.56 -15.59
C GLY A 50 16.87 16.48 -14.50
N LEU A 51 17.93 15.66 -14.47
CA LEU A 51 18.14 14.66 -13.40
C LEU A 51 18.38 15.33 -12.04
N VAL A 52 19.17 16.41 -11.99
CA VAL A 52 19.39 17.16 -10.75
C VAL A 52 18.10 17.82 -10.26
N LEU A 53 17.32 18.43 -11.16
CA LEU A 53 16.01 18.99 -10.84
C LEU A 53 15.02 17.92 -10.37
N ALA A 54 15.02 16.74 -10.98
CA ALA A 54 14.21 15.59 -10.56
C ALA A 54 14.58 15.15 -9.13
N ALA A 55 15.87 15.05 -8.82
CA ALA A 55 16.33 14.71 -7.47
C ALA A 55 15.92 15.77 -6.43
N ILE A 56 16.06 17.06 -6.76
CA ILE A 56 15.66 18.16 -5.88
C ILE A 56 14.14 18.15 -5.65
N THR A 57 13.34 17.86 -6.68
CA THR A 57 11.87 17.79 -6.56
C THR A 57 11.39 16.53 -5.83
N MET A 58 12.13 15.43 -5.89
CA MET A 58 11.86 14.23 -5.09
C MET A 58 12.14 14.42 -3.62
N LEU A 59 13.15 15.22 -3.26
CA LEU A 59 13.62 15.41 -1.89
C LEU A 59 12.51 15.84 -0.91
N PRO A 60 11.69 16.89 -1.18
CA PRO A 60 10.58 17.26 -0.31
C PRO A 60 9.51 16.18 -0.26
N PHE A 61 9.28 15.46 -1.37
CA PHE A 61 8.35 14.34 -1.42
C PHE A 61 8.81 13.18 -0.53
N LEU A 62 10.10 12.87 -0.56
CA LEU A 62 10.73 11.85 0.29
C LEU A 62 10.67 12.25 1.76
N ILE A 63 10.87 13.53 2.08
CA ILE A 63 10.72 14.05 3.44
C ILE A 63 9.27 13.90 3.91
N VAL A 64 8.30 14.34 3.10
CA VAL A 64 6.87 14.20 3.44
C VAL A 64 6.48 12.73 3.54
N PHE A 65 6.99 11.88 2.64
CA PHE A 65 6.76 10.45 2.64
C PHE A 65 7.34 9.80 3.90
N VAL A 66 8.58 10.05 4.29
CA VAL A 66 9.15 9.45 5.51
C VAL A 66 8.48 9.99 6.77
N ASN A 67 8.11 11.28 6.78
CA ASN A 67 7.50 11.94 7.94
C ASN A 67 5.98 11.72 8.03
N LEU A 68 5.36 11.21 6.96
CA LEU A 68 4.02 10.65 7.01
C LEU A 68 4.03 9.54 8.06
N LYS A 69 3.14 9.65 9.04
CA LYS A 69 2.95 8.62 10.07
C LYS A 69 2.32 7.38 9.44
N TRP A 70 3.10 6.62 8.65
CA TRP A 70 2.68 5.38 7.99
C TRP A 70 2.09 4.41 9.00
N SER A 71 2.67 4.34 10.20
CA SER A 71 2.11 3.60 11.33
C SER A 71 0.61 3.90 11.56
N ARG A 72 0.20 5.17 11.49
CA ARG A 72 -1.20 5.58 11.74
C ARG A 72 -2.11 5.24 10.56
N LEU A 73 -1.61 5.41 9.33
CA LEU A 73 -2.34 5.04 8.11
C LEU A 73 -2.51 3.52 8.00
N LEU A 74 -1.43 2.77 8.18
CA LEU A 74 -1.42 1.31 8.24
C LEU A 74 -2.31 0.80 9.37
N SER A 75 -2.27 1.42 10.56
CA SER A 75 -3.15 1.03 11.67
C SER A 75 -4.63 1.20 11.30
N LYS A 76 -5.02 2.30 10.66
CA LYS A 76 -6.41 2.49 10.20
C LYS A 76 -6.80 1.45 9.16
N LEU A 77 -5.92 1.18 8.20
CA LEU A 77 -6.09 0.17 7.16
C LEU A 77 -6.26 -1.23 7.76
N ILE A 78 -5.42 -1.60 8.73
CA ILE A 78 -5.49 -2.86 9.46
C ILE A 78 -6.80 -2.94 10.25
N ILE A 79 -7.24 -1.88 10.92
CA ILE A 79 -8.52 -1.86 11.65
C ILE A 79 -9.69 -2.11 10.70
N ILE A 80 -9.75 -1.40 9.56
CA ILE A 80 -10.81 -1.58 8.57
C ILE A 80 -10.80 -3.02 8.04
N PHE A 81 -9.62 -3.55 7.70
CA PHE A 81 -9.48 -4.94 7.26
C PHE A 81 -9.89 -5.93 8.35
N THR A 82 -9.52 -5.67 9.60
CA THR A 82 -9.88 -6.52 10.76
C THR A 82 -11.39 -6.57 10.94
N ILE A 83 -12.09 -5.44 10.83
CA ILE A 83 -13.55 -5.36 10.88
C ILE A 83 -14.17 -6.16 9.71
N LEU A 84 -13.59 -6.07 8.51
CA LEU A 84 -14.06 -6.80 7.33
C LEU A 84 -13.93 -8.33 7.50
N ILE A 85 -12.83 -8.81 8.09
CA ILE A 85 -12.61 -10.25 8.33
C ILE A 85 -13.25 -10.76 9.62
N GLN A 86 -13.69 -9.87 10.51
CA GLN A 86 -14.30 -10.22 11.80
C GLN A 86 -15.47 -11.21 11.70
N PRO A 87 -16.45 -11.06 10.77
CA PRO A 87 -17.50 -12.05 10.60
C PRO A 87 -16.95 -13.41 10.13
N LEU A 88 -15.91 -13.41 9.30
CA LEU A 88 -15.25 -14.64 8.84
C LEU A 88 -14.52 -15.34 10.00
N ASN A 89 -13.81 -14.60 10.84
CA ASN A 89 -13.15 -15.14 12.04
C ASN A 89 -14.18 -15.70 13.03
N LYS A 90 -15.29 -14.98 13.29
CA LYS A 90 -16.37 -15.49 14.15
C LYS A 90 -16.95 -16.80 13.63
N ALA A 91 -17.18 -16.92 12.31
CA ALA A 91 -17.67 -18.16 11.71
C ALA A 91 -16.67 -19.32 11.85
N ILE A 92 -15.36 -19.04 11.75
CA ILE A 92 -14.31 -20.04 11.99
C ILE A 92 -14.30 -20.49 13.45
N ASP A 93 -14.34 -19.55 14.40
CA ASP A 93 -14.30 -19.84 15.84
C ASP A 93 -15.54 -20.62 16.31
N GLU A 94 -16.74 -20.26 15.83
CA GLU A 94 -17.98 -20.98 16.11
C GLU A 94 -17.95 -22.41 15.56
N LEU A 95 -17.44 -22.61 14.35
CA LEU A 95 -17.30 -23.95 13.76
C LEU A 95 -16.20 -24.77 14.44
N SER A 96 -15.16 -24.12 14.95
CA SER A 96 -14.07 -24.79 15.68
C SER A 96 -14.45 -25.15 17.12
N CYS A 97 -15.34 -24.39 17.77
CA CYS A 97 -15.83 -24.70 19.13
C CYS A 97 -16.95 -25.76 19.14
N ARG A 98 -17.57 -26.02 17.98
CA ARG A 98 -18.68 -26.98 17.84
C ARG A 98 -18.23 -28.40 17.50
N ASN A 99 -16.94 -28.59 17.27
CA ASN A 99 -16.31 -29.83 16.80
C ASN A 99 -15.28 -30.30 17.84
#